data_AF-A0A8R1DPT2-F1
#
_entry.id   AF-A0A8R1DPT2-F1
#
_cell.length_a   1.000
_cell.length_b   1.000
_cell.length_c   1.000
_cell.angle_alpha   90.00
_cell.angle_beta   90.00
_cell.angle_gamma   90.00
#
_symmetry.space_group_name_H-M   'P 1'
#
loop_
_entity.id
_entity.type
_entity.pdbx_description
1 polymer ?
#
loop_
_entity_poly.entity_id
_entity_poly.type
_entity_poly.pdbx_seq_one_letter_code
_entity_poly.pdbx_strand_id
1 'polypeptide(L)'
;MKERHWQLNGLQFPAGVHIMITMNHTHPGLVENFIADCQAAVKFVRHSQASDADKNSEAAIYGLAQSIPDRSLVHEFAHSYLDAVYALPE
;
A
#
# COMPACT_ATOMS: atom_id res chain seq x y z
N MET A 1 1.44 2.98 -7.52
CA MET A 1 0.37 3.96 -7.22
C MET A 1 0.85 5.03 -6.23
N LYS A 2 1.48 4.67 -5.10
CA LYS A 2 2.02 5.63 -4.11
C LYS A 2 2.98 6.68 -4.69
N GLU A 3 3.93 6.27 -5.53
CA GLU A 3 4.86 7.21 -6.21
C GLU A 3 4.16 8.21 -7.14
N ARG A 4 2.91 7.91 -7.51
CA ARG A 4 2.00 8.79 -8.27
C ARG A 4 1.01 9.51 -7.38
N HIS A 5 1.30 9.58 -6.07
CA HIS A 5 0.53 10.26 -5.04
C HIS A 5 -0.88 9.72 -4.77
N TRP A 6 -1.21 8.52 -5.27
CA TRP A 6 -2.45 7.84 -4.93
C TRP A 6 -2.31 7.09 -3.60
N GLN A 7 -3.12 7.47 -2.62
CA GLN A 7 -3.26 6.73 -1.36
C GLN A 7 -4.42 5.72 -1.49
N LEU A 8 -4.06 4.44 -1.48
CA LEU A 8 -5.01 3.32 -1.56
C LEU A 8 -4.92 2.49 -0.30
N ASN A 9 -6.04 1.91 0.11
CA ASN A 9 -6.08 1.01 1.27
C ASN A 9 -5.63 -0.39 0.84
N GLY A 10 -4.59 -0.91 1.47
CA GLY A 10 -4.19 -2.32 1.31
C GLY A 10 -5.19 -3.24 2.01
N LEU A 11 -5.62 -4.29 1.32
CA LEU A 11 -6.53 -5.32 1.83
C LEU A 11 -5.80 -6.66 1.94
N GLN A 12 -6.29 -7.52 2.83
CA GLN A 12 -5.76 -8.86 3.08
C GLN A 12 -6.92 -9.87 3.14
N PHE A 13 -6.68 -11.11 2.72
CA PHE A 13 -7.62 -12.23 2.77
C PHE A 13 -8.96 -11.99 2.03
N PRO A 14 -8.95 -11.70 0.70
CA PRO A 14 -7.85 -11.84 -0.26
C PRO A 14 -6.94 -10.60 -0.37
N ALA A 15 -5.75 -10.79 -0.96
CA ALA A 15 -4.84 -9.69 -1.25
C ALA A 15 -5.47 -8.73 -2.26
N GLY A 16 -5.42 -7.42 -1.97
CA GLY A 16 -5.97 -6.41 -2.86
C GLY A 16 -5.67 -4.99 -2.41
N VAL A 17 -6.13 -4.03 -3.21
CA VAL A 17 -6.15 -2.62 -2.83
C VAL A 17 -7.52 -2.02 -3.14
N HIS A 18 -7.95 -1.05 -2.34
CA HIS A 18 -9.26 -0.41 -2.46
C HIS A 18 -9.17 1.11 -2.33
N ILE A 19 -10.03 1.79 -3.09
CA ILE A 19 -10.28 3.23 -2.98
C ILE A 19 -11.76 3.46 -2.69
N MET A 20 -12.05 4.22 -1.62
CA MET A 20 -13.40 4.70 -1.35
C MET A 20 -13.61 6.00 -2.11
N ILE A 21 -14.54 5.98 -3.08
CA ILE A 21 -14.88 7.19 -3.84
C ILE A 21 -15.69 8.15 -2.97
N THR A 22 -15.35 9.42 -3.05
CA THR A 22 -15.95 10.54 -2.30
C THR A 22 -16.08 11.74 -3.23
N MET A 23 -16.71 12.82 -2.77
CA MET A 23 -16.83 14.07 -3.54
C MET A 23 -15.47 14.63 -4.01
N ASN A 24 -14.39 14.42 -3.25
CA ASN A 24 -13.05 14.87 -3.65
C ASN A 24 -12.57 14.19 -4.95
N HIS A 25 -13.16 13.05 -5.31
CA HIS A 25 -12.79 12.29 -6.51
C HIS A 25 -13.57 12.75 -7.76
N THR A 26 -14.58 13.61 -7.60
CA THR A 26 -15.45 14.05 -8.72
C THR A 26 -14.95 15.32 -9.40
N HIS A 27 -13.78 15.84 -9.01
CA HIS A 27 -13.18 16.97 -9.71
C HIS A 27 -12.85 16.60 -11.16
N PRO A 28 -13.10 17.50 -12.14
CA PRO A 28 -12.85 17.22 -13.55
C PRO A 28 -11.42 16.72 -13.81
N GLY A 29 -11.28 15.64 -14.57
CA GLY A 29 -10.00 15.07 -14.96
C GLY A 29 -9.40 14.07 -13.96
N LEU A 30 -9.92 14.00 -12.72
CA LEU A 30 -9.31 13.17 -11.68
C LEU A 30 -9.57 11.67 -11.89
N VAL A 31 -10.75 11.31 -12.41
CA VAL A 31 -11.10 9.93 -12.75
C VAL A 31 -10.24 9.43 -13.91
N GLU A 32 -10.07 10.26 -14.95
CA GLU A 32 -9.26 9.95 -16.12
C GLU A 32 -7.79 9.75 -15.72
N ASN A 33 -7.25 10.65 -14.88
CA ASN A 33 -5.90 10.53 -14.33
C ASN A 33 -5.74 9.24 -13.51
N PHE A 34 -6.71 8.92 -12.64
CA PHE A 34 -6.68 7.70 -11.83
C PHE A 34 -6.64 6.43 -12.70
N ILE A 35 -7.48 6.37 -13.74
CA ILE A 35 -7.54 5.22 -14.65
C ILE A 35 -6.24 5.09 -15.43
N ALA A 36 -5.71 6.20 -15.97
CA ALA A 36 -4.45 6.21 -16.71
C ALA A 36 -3.27 5.74 -15.84
N ASP A 37 -3.17 6.24 -14.61
CA ASP A 37 -2.13 5.83 -13.66
C ASP A 37 -2.29 4.37 -13.23
N CYS A 38 -3.52 3.88 -13.03
CA CYS A 38 -3.80 2.47 -12.78
C CYS A 38 -3.30 1.58 -13.92
N GLN A 39 -3.63 1.93 -15.17
CA GLN A 39 -3.18 1.18 -16.34
C GLN A 39 -1.65 1.19 -16.47
N ALA A 40 -1.03 2.34 -16.25
CA ALA A 40 0.43 2.47 -16.27
C ALA A 40 1.09 1.63 -15.16
N ALA A 41 0.53 1.62 -13.95
CA ALA A 41 1.03 0.81 -12.85
C ALA A 41 0.91 -0.70 -13.12
N VAL A 42 -0.23 -1.16 -13.66
CA VAL A 42 -0.40 -2.56 -14.07
C VAL A 42 0.61 -2.94 -15.15
N LYS A 43 0.81 -2.07 -16.14
CA LYS A 43 1.82 -2.29 -17.19
C LYS A 43 3.22 -2.38 -16.57
N PHE A 44 3.59 -1.47 -15.68
CA PHE A 44 4.89 -1.50 -15.00
C PHE A 44 5.10 -2.81 -14.24
N VAL A 45 4.18 -3.20 -13.35
CA VAL A 45 4.31 -4.42 -12.54
C VAL A 45 4.40 -5.68 -13.42
N ARG A 46 3.74 -5.72 -14.57
CA ARG A 46 3.81 -6.87 -15.50
C ARG A 46 5.17 -7.01 -16.20
N HIS A 47 5.93 -5.94 -16.38
CA HIS A 47 7.17 -5.94 -17.16
C HIS A 47 8.43 -5.74 -16.32
N SER A 48 8.29 -5.32 -15.07
CA SER A 48 9.39 -5.12 -14.14
C SER A 48 9.67 -6.39 -13.33
N GLN A 49 10.95 -6.65 -13.06
CA GLN A 49 11.38 -7.62 -12.05
C GLN A 49 11.53 -6.94 -10.71
N ALA A 50 11.24 -7.65 -9.62
CA ALA A 50 11.47 -7.13 -8.27
C ALA A 50 12.96 -6.88 -8.05
N SER A 51 13.28 -5.66 -7.62
CA SER A 51 14.60 -5.21 -7.25
C SER A 51 14.84 -5.40 -5.74
N ASP A 52 16.09 -5.24 -5.29
CA ASP A 52 16.40 -5.26 -3.85
C ASP A 52 15.75 -4.09 -3.10
N ALA A 53 15.54 -2.95 -3.75
CA ALA A 53 14.85 -1.81 -3.15
C ALA A 53 13.37 -2.13 -2.82
N ASP A 54 12.74 -3.00 -3.61
CA ASP A 54 11.34 -3.39 -3.42
C ASP A 54 11.12 -4.20 -2.14
N LYS A 55 12.17 -4.82 -1.58
CA LYS A 55 12.11 -5.57 -0.31
C LYS A 55 11.76 -4.69 0.88
N ASN A 56 12.07 -3.40 0.81
CA ASN A 56 11.77 -2.42 1.86
C ASN A 56 10.50 -1.62 1.57
N SER A 57 9.74 -1.98 0.53
CA SER A 57 8.51 -1.29 0.15
C SER A 57 7.36 -1.63 1.09
N GLU A 58 6.34 -0.75 1.15
CA GLU A 58 5.09 -1.06 1.83
C GLU A 58 4.43 -2.34 1.26
N ALA A 59 4.53 -2.57 -0.04
CA ALA A 59 4.00 -3.78 -0.66
C ALA A 59 4.64 -5.05 -0.10
N ALA A 60 5.94 -5.02 0.21
CA ALA A 60 6.63 -6.12 0.88
C ALA A 60 6.14 -6.31 2.32
N ILE A 61 5.94 -5.23 3.08
CA ILE A 61 5.39 -5.28 4.44
C ILE A 61 3.99 -5.92 4.44
N TYR A 62 3.09 -5.45 3.56
CA TYR A 62 1.73 -5.99 3.45
C TYR A 62 1.73 -7.45 2.99
N GLY A 63 2.61 -7.83 2.05
CA GLY A 63 2.76 -9.20 1.58
C GLY A 63 3.28 -10.14 2.67
N LEU A 64 4.26 -9.69 3.46
CA LEU A 64 4.80 -10.43 4.61
C LEU A 64 3.74 -10.60 5.70
N ALA A 65 3.03 -9.53 6.07
CA ALA A 65 1.98 -9.58 7.09
C ALA A 65 0.87 -10.59 6.75
N GLN A 66 0.58 -10.76 5.45
CA GLN A 66 -0.38 -11.76 4.98
C GLN A 66 0.18 -13.20 5.00
N SER A 67 1.48 -13.38 4.73
CA SER A 67 2.10 -14.71 4.60
C SER A 67 2.52 -15.34 5.93
N ILE A 68 2.70 -14.55 6.98
CA ILE A 68 3.04 -15.03 8.33
C ILE A 68 1.88 -15.88 8.91
N PRO A 69 2.10 -17.18 9.18
CA PRO A 69 1.07 -18.03 9.79
C PRO A 69 0.81 -17.68 11.26
N ASP A 70 1.87 -17.35 11.99
CA ASP A 70 1.80 -16.97 13.40
C ASP A 70 1.40 -15.50 13.54
N ARG A 71 0.11 -15.28 13.79
CA ARG A 71 -0.46 -13.93 13.88
C ARG A 71 0.01 -13.14 15.12
N SER A 72 0.67 -13.77 16.10
CA SER A 72 1.24 -13.06 17.24
C SER A 72 2.35 -12.09 16.82
N LEU A 73 3.12 -12.42 15.78
CA LEU A 73 4.15 -11.53 15.24
C LEU A 73 3.57 -10.27 14.59
N VAL A 74 2.42 -10.41 13.91
CA VAL A 74 1.71 -9.24 13.33
C VAL A 74 1.17 -8.34 14.45
N HIS A 75 0.73 -8.95 15.56
CA HIS A 75 0.24 -8.23 16.72
C HIS A 75 1.37 -7.45 17.43
N GLU A 76 2.53 -8.07 17.63
CA GLU A 76 3.71 -7.40 18.19
C GLU A 76 4.17 -6.23 17.30
N PHE A 77 4.23 -6.42 15.99
CA PHE A 77 4.56 -5.36 15.04
C PHE A 77 3.59 -4.17 15.13
N ALA A 78 2.29 -4.43 15.27
CA ALA A 78 1.28 -3.38 15.43
C ALA A 78 1.46 -2.60 16.74
N HIS A 79 1.83 -3.27 17.84
CA HIS A 79 2.16 -2.58 19.09
C HIS A 79 3.39 -1.70 18.95
N SER A 80 4.48 -2.21 18.36
CA SER A 80 5.69 -1.41 18.13
C SER A 80 5.42 -0.19 17.24
N TYR A 81 4.53 -0.32 16.25
CA TYR A 81 4.08 0.82 15.45
C TYR A 81 3.38 1.89 16.30
N LEU A 82 2.47 1.49 17.20
CA LEU A 82 1.79 2.42 18.11
C LEU A 82 2.78 3.09 19.07
N ASP A 83 3.72 2.34 19.65
CA ASP A 83 4.76 2.89 20.51
C ASP A 83 5.60 3.94 19.76
N ALA A 84 5.97 3.65 18.51
CA ALA A 84 6.73 4.59 17.67
C ALA A 84 5.94 5.87 17.33
N VAL A 85 4.62 5.77 17.13
CA VAL A 85 3.75 6.93 16.87
C VAL A 85 3.70 7.88 18.07
N TYR A 86 3.82 7.37 19.29
CA TYR A 86 3.79 8.16 20.53
C TYR A 86 5.18 8.42 21.13
N ALA A 87 6.26 8.01 20.45
CA ALA A 87 7.61 8.28 20.90
C ALA A 87 7.86 9.80 20.94
N LEU A 88 8.34 10.29 22.09
CA LEU A 88 8.79 11.67 22.20
C LEU A 88 10.12 11.83 21.46
N PRO A 89 10.36 12.96 20.78
CA PRO A 89 11.68 13.27 20.24
C PRO A 89 12.71 13.26 21.38
N GLU A 90 13.84 12.58 21.15
CA GLU A 90 15.04 12.76 21.99
C GLU A 90 15.66 14.15 21.80
#